data_AF-A0A2M7AYV4-F1
#
_entry.id   AF-A0A2M7AYV4-F1
#
_cell.length_a   1.000
_cell.length_b   1.000
_cell.length_c   1.000
_cell.angle_alpha   90.00
_cell.angle_beta   90.00
_cell.angle_gamma   90.00
#
_symmetry.space_group_name_H-M   'P 1'
#
loop_
_entity.id
_entity.type
_entity.pdbx_description
1 polymer ?
#
loop_
_entity_poly.entity_id
_entity_poly.type
_entity_poly.pdbx_seq_one_letter_code
_entity_poly.pdbx_strand_id
1 'polypeptide(L)'
;MRCSNCDAEVKEGSRYCGNCGTNFLLTTSAWLIRRTLLGAIAGCIGWFCSSVIFNLTILSVSDTVYGVLRTVISAVFIGIVIGVLEKSTGKILSGIFGGIIGGVFGAVISLLILKNDMPMWLFFPEKAGNLEFSLYTTANAVVWLIAGAVIGFFTAPKKRGISAFIGGALGGAIGGAVGWEIFLRLRYEATSPVMFAAADVISGGVISGIIFLFLGIAERFSPITDEKLADEKVMICAICNKETTVSGYCINCGNILKAMEIANPRRYGALHRISNVFRFLGRFILIVGFISSIGCFIILLPKSIFTSLLGLVVVAVVSYIIFITFNAIAETILVFLDIEKNTRK
;
A
#
# COMPACT_ATOMS: atom_id res chain seq x y z
N MET A 1 -4.67 0.00 -21.36
CA MET A 1 -4.88 0.67 -20.04
C MET A 1 -6.28 1.28 -19.98
N ARG A 2 -6.92 1.46 -18.81
CA ARG A 2 -8.26 2.11 -18.70
C ARG A 2 -8.14 3.57 -18.26
N CYS A 3 -8.99 4.44 -18.80
CA CYS A 3 -9.03 5.84 -18.41
C CYS A 3 -9.59 5.99 -17.00
N SER A 4 -8.86 6.66 -16.10
CA SER A 4 -9.32 6.88 -14.72
C SER A 4 -10.59 7.75 -14.60
N ASN A 5 -10.95 8.48 -15.66
CA ASN A 5 -12.09 9.38 -15.66
C ASN A 5 -13.36 8.74 -16.25
N CYS A 6 -13.25 8.05 -17.39
CA CYS A 6 -14.40 7.45 -18.09
C CYS A 6 -14.37 5.93 -18.18
N ASP A 7 -13.35 5.27 -17.61
CA ASP A 7 -13.14 3.81 -17.61
C ASP A 7 -13.01 3.15 -19.01
N ALA A 8 -12.97 3.96 -20.08
CA ALA A 8 -12.76 3.48 -21.44
C ALA A 8 -11.39 2.83 -21.59
N GLU A 9 -11.31 1.81 -22.44
CA GLU A 9 -10.03 1.22 -22.83
C GLU A 9 -9.23 2.20 -23.69
N VAL A 10 -7.93 2.24 -23.45
CA VAL A 10 -7.00 3.20 -24.02
C VAL A 10 -5.72 2.50 -24.43
N LYS A 11 -5.27 2.81 -25.65
CA LYS A 11 -3.99 2.41 -26.22
C LYS A 11 -2.82 2.90 -25.37
N GLU A 12 -1.83 2.05 -25.11
CA GLU A 12 -0.60 2.45 -24.41
C GLU A 12 0.23 3.43 -25.24
N GLY A 13 0.94 4.36 -24.58
CA GLY A 13 1.67 5.46 -25.24
C GLY A 13 0.82 6.70 -25.56
N SER A 14 -0.50 6.62 -25.33
CA SER A 14 -1.41 7.76 -25.42
C SER A 14 -1.07 8.86 -24.41
N ARG A 15 -1.15 10.14 -24.82
CA ARG A 15 -1.05 11.29 -23.91
C ARG A 15 -2.41 11.75 -23.40
N TYR A 16 -3.48 11.47 -24.15
CA TYR A 16 -4.86 11.83 -23.81
C TYR A 16 -5.83 10.69 -24.09
N CYS A 17 -6.88 10.57 -23.27
CA CYS A 17 -7.94 9.59 -23.50
C CYS A 17 -8.73 9.96 -24.74
N GLY A 18 -8.78 9.05 -25.72
CA GLY A 18 -9.57 9.24 -26.93
C GLY A 18 -11.08 9.40 -26.68
N ASN A 19 -11.59 8.98 -25.52
CA ASN A 19 -13.03 9.04 -25.22
C ASN A 19 -13.45 10.28 -24.42
N CYS A 20 -12.61 10.78 -23.51
CA CYS A 20 -12.97 11.90 -22.62
C CYS A 20 -11.90 13.01 -22.51
N GLY A 21 -10.84 12.97 -23.32
CA GLY A 21 -9.81 14.00 -23.38
C GLY A 21 -8.91 14.10 -22.15
N THR A 22 -8.98 13.16 -21.21
CA THR A 22 -8.20 13.23 -19.96
C THR A 22 -6.71 13.00 -20.22
N ASN A 23 -5.83 13.88 -19.71
CA ASN A 23 -4.38 13.81 -19.88
C ASN A 23 -3.74 12.71 -19.01
N PHE A 24 -3.02 11.78 -19.63
CA PHE A 24 -2.44 10.63 -18.96
C PHE A 24 -1.17 10.89 -18.15
N LEU A 25 -0.43 11.98 -18.39
CA LEU A 25 0.69 12.38 -17.53
C LEU A 25 0.18 12.68 -16.11
N LEU A 26 -0.92 13.44 -16.03
CA LEU A 26 -1.62 13.70 -14.77
C LEU A 26 -2.18 12.41 -14.15
N THR A 27 -2.64 11.46 -14.98
CA THR A 27 -3.11 10.18 -14.45
C THR A 27 -1.99 9.28 -13.95
N THR A 28 -0.78 9.37 -14.50
CA THR A 28 0.34 8.50 -14.12
C THR A 28 0.90 8.96 -12.78
N SER A 29 1.07 10.27 -12.58
CA SER A 29 1.42 10.82 -11.27
C SER A 29 0.31 10.55 -10.25
N ALA A 30 -0.96 10.77 -10.59
CA ALA A 30 -2.08 10.46 -9.70
C ALA A 30 -2.17 8.96 -9.34
N TRP A 31 -1.88 8.07 -10.30
CA TRP A 31 -1.82 6.63 -10.08
C TRP A 31 -0.69 6.25 -9.14
N LEU A 32 0.50 6.84 -9.35
CA LEU A 32 1.68 6.60 -8.51
C LEU A 32 1.43 7.10 -7.07
N ILE A 33 0.96 8.35 -6.93
CA ILE A 33 0.60 8.95 -5.65
C ILE A 33 -0.44 8.10 -4.92
N ARG A 34 -1.45 7.58 -5.64
CA ARG A 34 -2.46 6.70 -5.03
C ARG A 34 -1.85 5.41 -4.48
N ARG A 35 -0.92 4.78 -5.20
CA ARG A 35 -0.23 3.57 -4.69
C ARG A 35 0.66 3.91 -3.50
N THR A 36 1.43 4.99 -3.57
CA THR A 36 2.28 5.47 -2.47
C THR A 36 1.47 5.78 -1.22
N LEU A 37 0.34 6.49 -1.35
CA LEU A 37 -0.52 6.86 -0.22
C LEU A 37 -1.13 5.61 0.44
N LEU A 38 -1.57 4.65 -0.36
CA LEU A 38 -2.14 3.40 0.16
C LEU A 38 -1.08 2.51 0.79
N GLY A 39 0.12 2.48 0.22
CA GLY A 39 1.30 1.91 0.85
C GLY A 39 1.53 2.55 2.22
N ALA A 40 1.55 3.88 2.29
CA ALA A 40 1.78 4.60 3.54
C ALA A 40 0.70 4.31 4.59
N ILE A 41 -0.59 4.33 4.21
CA ILE A 41 -1.69 3.99 5.12
C ILE A 41 -1.52 2.56 5.66
N ALA A 42 -1.19 1.60 4.80
CA ALA A 42 -0.97 0.22 5.21
C ALA A 42 0.25 0.06 6.12
N GLY A 43 1.34 0.79 5.87
CA GLY A 43 2.50 0.87 6.75
C GLY A 43 2.14 1.40 8.13
N CYS A 44 1.40 2.51 8.21
CA CYS A 44 0.91 3.07 9.47
C CYS A 44 0.09 2.04 10.26
N ILE A 45 -0.86 1.38 9.59
CA ILE A 45 -1.73 0.39 10.24
C ILE A 45 -0.92 -0.83 10.67
N GLY A 46 -0.01 -1.33 9.82
CA GLY A 46 0.85 -2.47 10.16
C GLY A 46 1.72 -2.20 11.40
N TRP A 47 2.35 -1.03 11.48
CA TRP A 47 3.16 -0.66 12.64
C TRP A 47 2.29 -0.50 13.89
N PHE A 48 1.16 0.21 13.78
CA PHE A 48 0.22 0.36 14.89
C PHE A 48 -0.24 -1.00 15.43
N CYS A 49 -0.72 -1.87 14.54
CA CYS A 49 -1.17 -3.21 14.89
C CYS A 49 -0.05 -4.03 15.52
N SER A 50 1.17 -3.97 14.97
CA SER A 50 2.32 -4.66 15.54
C SER A 50 2.55 -4.19 16.99
N SER A 51 2.64 -2.88 17.22
CA SER A 51 2.92 -2.31 18.54
C SER A 51 1.82 -2.61 19.56
N VAL A 52 0.55 -2.58 19.15
CA VAL A 52 -0.58 -2.97 20.02
C VAL A 52 -0.52 -4.45 20.38
N ILE A 53 -0.35 -5.33 19.39
CA ILE A 53 -0.26 -6.78 19.60
C ILE A 53 0.87 -7.09 20.57
N PHE A 54 2.03 -6.44 20.41
CA PHE A 54 3.17 -6.69 21.28
C PHE A 54 3.00 -6.13 22.69
N ASN A 55 2.39 -4.95 22.85
CA ASN A 55 2.07 -4.39 24.16
C ASN A 55 1.13 -5.29 24.98
N LEU A 56 0.28 -6.10 24.34
CA LEU A 56 -0.55 -7.09 25.03
C LEU A 56 0.24 -8.31 25.52
N THR A 57 1.47 -8.49 25.03
CA THR A 57 2.26 -9.73 25.17
C THR A 57 3.49 -9.58 26.05
N ILE A 58 3.62 -8.44 26.75
CA ILE A 58 4.76 -7.90 27.54
C ILE A 58 5.52 -8.87 28.49
N LEU A 59 5.18 -10.16 28.61
CA LEU A 59 5.74 -11.05 29.64
C LEU A 59 6.27 -12.43 29.19
N SER A 60 6.31 -12.81 27.91
CA SER A 60 6.65 -14.22 27.58
C SER A 60 7.40 -14.53 26.29
N VAL A 61 7.86 -13.54 25.51
CA VAL A 61 8.51 -13.78 24.21
C VAL A 61 9.93 -13.24 24.23
N SER A 62 10.91 -14.03 23.74
CA SER A 62 12.29 -13.55 23.61
C SER A 62 12.36 -12.39 22.62
N ASP A 63 13.24 -11.42 22.88
CA ASP A 63 13.33 -10.23 22.02
C ASP A 63 13.68 -10.57 20.55
N THR A 64 14.28 -11.74 20.28
CA THR A 64 14.61 -12.19 18.92
C THR A 64 13.33 -12.53 18.17
N VAL A 65 12.46 -13.29 18.82
CA VAL A 65 11.15 -13.67 18.28
C VAL A 65 10.28 -12.43 18.15
N TYR A 66 10.39 -11.47 19.08
CA TYR A 66 9.75 -10.17 18.96
C TYR A 66 10.16 -9.44 17.68
N GLY A 67 11.47 -9.27 17.43
CA GLY A 67 11.97 -8.54 16.27
C GLY A 67 11.53 -9.16 14.94
N VAL A 68 11.59 -10.50 14.86
CA VAL A 68 11.12 -11.26 13.69
C VAL A 68 9.62 -11.08 13.50
N LEU A 69 8.82 -11.32 14.53
CA LEU A 69 7.36 -11.29 14.42
C LEU A 69 6.86 -9.88 14.09
N ARG A 70 7.48 -8.84 14.66
CA ARG A 70 7.16 -7.44 14.33
C ARG A 70 7.41 -7.11 12.88
N THR A 71 8.58 -7.51 12.37
CA THR A 71 8.94 -7.30 10.96
C THR A 71 7.99 -8.05 10.04
N VAL A 72 7.63 -9.30 10.38
CA VAL A 72 6.69 -10.12 9.60
C VAL A 72 5.30 -9.50 9.56
N ILE A 73 4.74 -9.11 10.70
CA ILE A 73 3.42 -8.46 10.75
C ILE A 73 3.43 -7.22 9.86
N SER A 74 4.39 -6.32 10.06
CA SER A 74 4.54 -5.13 9.24
C SER A 74 4.68 -5.43 7.74
N ALA A 75 5.54 -6.37 7.36
CA ALA A 75 5.75 -6.75 5.96
C ALA A 75 4.51 -7.36 5.30
N VAL A 76 3.70 -8.13 6.03
CA VAL A 76 2.42 -8.68 5.53
C VAL A 76 1.45 -7.55 5.19
N PHE A 77 1.34 -6.53 6.03
CA PHE A 77 0.46 -5.39 5.76
C PHE A 77 0.89 -4.60 4.53
N ILE A 78 2.20 -4.44 4.32
CA ILE A 78 2.75 -3.84 3.11
C ILE A 78 2.43 -4.71 1.88
N GLY A 79 2.59 -6.03 1.99
CA GLY A 79 2.36 -6.96 0.88
C GLY A 79 0.91 -7.02 0.37
N ILE A 80 -0.09 -6.91 1.25
CA ILE A 80 -1.50 -7.06 0.84
C ILE A 80 -2.06 -5.89 0.03
N VAL A 81 -1.45 -4.70 0.09
CA VAL A 81 -2.03 -3.45 -0.47
C VAL A 81 -2.38 -3.58 -1.95
N ILE A 82 -1.52 -4.23 -2.76
CA ILE A 82 -1.74 -4.40 -4.20
C ILE A 82 -2.97 -5.25 -4.46
N GLY A 83 -3.13 -6.34 -3.70
CA GLY A 83 -4.29 -7.20 -3.81
C GLY A 83 -5.59 -6.51 -3.41
N VAL A 84 -5.57 -5.70 -2.34
CA VAL A 84 -6.75 -4.91 -1.95
C VAL A 84 -7.09 -3.84 -2.99
N LEU A 85 -6.07 -3.19 -3.54
CA LEU A 85 -6.20 -2.17 -4.59
C LEU A 85 -6.87 -2.71 -5.85
N GLU A 86 -6.42 -3.88 -6.28
CA GLU A 86 -6.91 -4.53 -7.49
C GLU A 86 -8.12 -5.43 -7.24
N LYS A 87 -8.60 -5.52 -5.99
CA LYS A 87 -9.69 -6.42 -5.57
C LYS A 87 -9.42 -7.89 -5.96
N SER A 88 -8.16 -8.32 -5.89
CA SER A 88 -7.72 -9.65 -6.31
C SER A 88 -7.25 -10.47 -5.11
N THR A 89 -8.02 -11.51 -4.77
CA THR A 89 -7.69 -12.45 -3.69
C THR A 89 -6.36 -13.15 -3.92
N GLY A 90 -6.06 -13.53 -5.18
CA GLY A 90 -4.78 -14.15 -5.53
C GLY A 90 -3.59 -13.23 -5.23
N LYS A 91 -3.73 -11.93 -5.51
CA LYS A 91 -2.69 -10.94 -5.17
C LYS A 91 -2.61 -10.64 -3.68
N ILE A 92 -3.72 -10.70 -2.94
CA ILE A 92 -3.71 -10.62 -1.47
C ILE A 92 -2.90 -11.79 -0.90
N LEU A 93 -3.20 -13.02 -1.32
CA LEU A 93 -2.46 -14.21 -0.86
C LEU A 93 -0.98 -14.13 -1.22
N SER A 94 -0.66 -13.77 -2.47
CA SER A 94 0.72 -13.59 -2.89
C SER A 94 1.44 -12.51 -2.05
N GLY A 95 0.75 -11.41 -1.76
CA GLY A 95 1.24 -10.36 -0.88
C GLY A 95 1.51 -10.84 0.55
N ILE A 96 0.63 -11.68 1.12
CA ILE A 96 0.83 -12.30 2.44
C ILE A 96 2.08 -13.18 2.41
N PHE A 97 2.22 -14.08 1.43
CA PHE A 97 3.39 -14.93 1.32
C PHE A 97 4.68 -14.12 1.14
N GLY A 98 4.65 -13.12 0.26
CA GLY A 98 5.79 -12.22 0.06
C GLY A 98 6.18 -11.45 1.33
N GLY A 99 5.19 -10.97 2.08
CA GLY A 99 5.41 -10.31 3.37
C GLY A 99 5.98 -11.23 4.44
N ILE A 100 5.47 -12.46 4.57
CA ILE A 100 5.99 -13.45 5.53
C ILE A 100 7.44 -13.80 5.19
N ILE A 101 7.69 -14.21 3.96
CA ILE A 101 9.04 -14.63 3.50
C ILE A 101 10.00 -13.46 3.63
N GLY A 102 9.65 -12.29 3.08
CA GLY A 102 10.48 -11.10 3.12
C GLY A 102 10.76 -10.62 4.53
N GLY A 103 9.76 -10.63 5.41
CA GLY A 103 9.89 -10.24 6.81
C GLY A 103 10.78 -11.20 7.62
N VAL A 104 10.62 -12.51 7.45
CA VAL A 104 11.45 -13.52 8.11
C VAL A 104 12.91 -13.39 7.65
N PHE A 105 13.16 -13.40 6.34
CA PHE A 105 14.52 -13.31 5.81
C PHE A 105 15.19 -11.98 6.18
N GLY A 106 14.46 -10.87 6.04
CA GLY A 106 14.94 -9.54 6.42
C GLY A 106 15.34 -9.47 7.89
N ALA A 107 14.48 -9.95 8.79
CA ALA A 107 14.75 -9.96 10.23
C ALA A 107 15.91 -10.89 10.61
N VAL A 108 15.97 -12.11 10.06
CA VAL A 108 17.06 -13.06 10.35
C VAL A 108 18.40 -12.51 9.86
N ILE A 109 18.46 -11.96 8.65
CA ILE A 109 19.70 -11.38 8.12
C ILE A 109 20.13 -10.18 8.95
N SER A 110 19.21 -9.32 9.37
CA SER A 110 19.51 -8.22 10.29
C SER A 110 20.08 -8.71 11.62
N LEU A 111 19.49 -9.75 12.21
CA LEU A 111 20.02 -10.37 13.43
C LEU A 111 21.43 -10.94 13.25
N LEU A 112 21.75 -11.47 12.07
CA LEU A 112 23.09 -11.96 11.74
C LEU A 112 24.10 -10.82 11.52
N ILE A 113 23.67 -9.70 10.93
CA ILE A 113 24.51 -8.50 10.76
C ILE A 113 24.79 -7.84 12.12
N LEU A 114 23.81 -7.87 13.02
CA LEU A 114 23.86 -7.22 14.34
C LEU A 114 24.45 -8.11 15.45
N LYS A 115 24.99 -9.29 15.10
CA LYS A 115 25.28 -10.42 16.01
C LYS A 115 26.26 -10.13 17.16
N ASN A 116 27.01 -9.02 17.15
CA ASN A 116 28.08 -8.76 18.13
C ASN A 116 27.92 -7.50 19.00
N ASP A 117 27.08 -6.51 18.66
CA ASP A 117 27.15 -5.20 19.33
C ASP A 117 25.84 -4.68 19.93
N MET A 118 24.75 -5.44 19.92
CA MET A 118 23.48 -4.93 20.44
C MET A 118 22.65 -5.95 21.17
N PRO A 119 22.13 -5.56 22.33
CA PRO A 119 21.08 -6.30 22.95
C PRO A 119 19.73 -5.72 22.49
N MET A 120 18.76 -6.61 22.32
CA MET A 120 17.54 -6.43 21.52
C MET A 120 16.53 -5.41 22.09
N TRP A 121 16.97 -4.59 23.05
CA TRP A 121 16.28 -3.39 23.51
C TRP A 121 16.04 -2.37 22.41
N LEU A 122 16.55 -2.55 21.20
CA LEU A 122 16.31 -1.58 20.15
C LEU A 122 14.88 -1.55 19.61
N PHE A 123 14.11 -2.59 19.92
CA PHE A 123 12.67 -2.58 19.79
C PHE A 123 11.96 -2.01 21.04
N PHE A 124 12.72 -1.68 22.09
CA PHE A 124 12.29 -1.20 23.40
C PHE A 124 12.89 0.18 23.71
N PRO A 125 12.11 1.26 23.55
CA PRO A 125 12.64 2.61 23.46
C PRO A 125 13.31 3.19 24.71
N GLU A 126 13.26 2.50 25.84
CA GLU A 126 13.71 3.02 27.13
C GLU A 126 15.20 2.80 27.40
N LYS A 127 15.89 1.96 26.60
CA LYS A 127 17.28 1.58 26.90
C LYS A 127 18.33 2.10 25.91
N ALA A 128 17.94 2.79 24.84
CA ALA A 128 18.92 3.28 23.84
C ALA A 128 19.78 4.44 24.40
N GLY A 129 20.92 4.12 25.01
CA GLY A 129 22.01 5.06 25.27
C GLY A 129 22.80 5.43 24.00
N ASN A 130 23.92 6.15 24.14
CA ASN A 130 24.77 6.63 23.04
C ASN A 130 24.98 5.57 21.94
N LEU A 131 24.30 5.75 20.82
CA LEU A 131 24.17 4.75 19.75
C LEU A 131 24.80 5.30 18.47
N GLU A 132 25.69 4.54 17.84
CA GLU A 132 26.27 4.87 16.54
C GLU A 132 25.19 4.85 15.43
N PHE A 133 24.60 6.01 15.14
CA PHE A 133 23.53 6.23 14.16
C PHE A 133 23.66 5.42 12.84
N SER A 134 24.89 5.24 12.36
CA SER A 134 25.22 4.56 11.10
C SER A 134 24.78 3.07 11.02
N LEU A 135 25.07 2.28 12.05
CA LEU A 135 24.89 0.81 11.96
C LEU A 135 23.40 0.42 11.96
N TYR A 136 22.58 1.19 12.67
CA TYR A 136 21.14 0.95 12.84
C TYR A 136 20.31 1.29 11.62
N THR A 137 20.65 2.42 11.00
CA THR A 137 20.07 2.85 9.73
C THR A 137 20.42 1.82 8.65
N THR A 138 21.65 1.29 8.67
CA THR A 138 22.08 0.22 7.76
C THR A 138 21.28 -1.08 7.98
N ALA A 139 21.11 -1.51 9.23
CA ALA A 139 20.35 -2.73 9.52
C ALA A 139 18.88 -2.61 9.08
N ASN A 140 18.22 -1.48 9.38
CA ASN A 140 16.84 -1.24 8.92
C ASN A 140 16.75 -1.16 7.40
N ALA A 141 17.72 -0.53 6.73
CA ALA A 141 17.79 -0.52 5.27
C ALA A 141 17.88 -1.93 4.71
N VAL A 142 18.71 -2.81 5.30
CA VAL A 142 18.83 -4.21 4.83
C VAL A 142 17.56 -5.02 5.05
N VAL A 143 16.92 -4.91 6.22
CA VAL A 143 15.64 -5.59 6.51
C VAL A 143 14.61 -5.24 5.44
N TRP A 144 14.41 -3.94 5.22
CA TRP A 144 13.37 -3.47 4.33
C TRP A 144 13.74 -3.61 2.87
N LEU A 145 15.04 -3.61 2.51
CA LEU A 145 15.53 -4.01 1.19
C LEU A 145 15.04 -5.43 0.87
N ILE A 146 15.30 -6.39 1.74
CA ILE A 146 14.93 -7.80 1.52
C ILE A 146 13.41 -7.93 1.49
N ALA A 147 12.72 -7.35 2.49
CA ALA A 147 11.26 -7.42 2.57
C ALA A 147 10.60 -6.79 1.33
N GLY A 148 11.04 -5.59 0.93
CA GLY A 148 10.54 -4.89 -0.24
C GLY A 148 10.80 -5.65 -1.54
N ALA A 149 11.98 -6.24 -1.70
CA ALA A 149 12.32 -7.04 -2.87
C ALA A 149 11.40 -8.25 -3.03
N VAL A 150 11.20 -9.01 -1.95
CA VAL A 150 10.33 -10.19 -1.94
C VAL A 150 8.87 -9.77 -2.15
N ILE A 151 8.37 -8.73 -1.48
CA ILE A 151 7.02 -8.21 -1.70
C ILE A 151 6.82 -7.83 -3.17
N GLY A 152 7.78 -7.11 -3.77
CA GLY A 152 7.73 -6.71 -5.18
C GLY A 152 7.64 -7.91 -6.13
N PHE A 153 8.47 -8.93 -5.90
CA PHE A 153 8.49 -10.14 -6.72
C PHE A 153 7.16 -10.90 -6.67
N PHE A 154 6.57 -11.06 -5.49
CA PHE A 154 5.33 -11.81 -5.32
C PHE A 154 4.09 -11.04 -5.79
N THR A 155 4.09 -9.71 -5.72
CA THR A 155 2.87 -8.92 -6.02
C THR A 155 2.77 -8.48 -7.47
N ALA A 156 3.88 -8.50 -8.20
CA ALA A 156 3.94 -8.08 -9.59
C ALA A 156 3.40 -9.11 -10.58
N PRO A 157 2.94 -8.67 -11.77
CA PRO A 157 2.66 -9.59 -12.88
C PRO A 157 3.91 -10.40 -13.23
N LYS A 158 3.76 -11.69 -13.59
CA LYS A 158 4.89 -12.58 -13.92
C LYS A 158 5.91 -11.96 -14.88
N LYS A 159 5.44 -11.23 -15.88
CA LYS A 159 6.29 -10.56 -16.87
C LYS A 159 7.18 -9.46 -16.26
N ARG A 160 6.73 -8.79 -15.19
CA ARG A 160 7.41 -7.64 -14.54
C ARG A 160 8.01 -7.99 -13.17
N GLY A 161 8.16 -9.29 -12.86
CA GLY A 161 8.64 -9.74 -11.55
C GLY A 161 10.03 -9.22 -11.18
N ILE A 162 10.97 -9.17 -12.14
CA ILE A 162 12.35 -8.70 -11.89
C ILE A 162 12.39 -7.19 -11.66
N SER A 163 11.67 -6.41 -12.48
CA SER A 163 11.65 -4.95 -12.28
C SER A 163 11.00 -4.61 -10.95
N ALA A 164 9.90 -5.27 -10.58
CA ALA A 164 9.27 -5.08 -9.28
C ALA A 164 10.14 -5.56 -8.12
N PHE A 165 10.92 -6.64 -8.27
CA PHE A 165 11.91 -7.05 -7.27
C PHE A 165 12.94 -5.95 -7.03
N ILE A 166 13.52 -5.38 -8.10
CA ILE A 166 14.51 -4.31 -8.00
C ILE A 166 13.89 -3.03 -7.41
N GLY A 167 12.70 -2.64 -7.89
CA GLY A 167 11.97 -1.49 -7.37
C GLY A 167 11.61 -1.64 -5.90
N GLY A 168 11.15 -2.84 -5.52
CA GLY A 168 10.89 -3.19 -4.13
C GLY A 168 12.14 -3.15 -3.26
N ALA A 169 13.27 -3.67 -3.75
CA ALA A 169 14.55 -3.63 -3.04
C ALA A 169 15.03 -2.20 -2.79
N LEU A 170 15.03 -1.36 -3.81
CA LEU A 170 15.45 0.04 -3.71
C LEU A 170 14.52 0.85 -2.81
N GLY A 171 13.20 0.71 -3.01
CA GLY A 171 12.22 1.37 -2.16
C GLY A 171 12.28 0.89 -0.71
N GLY A 172 12.60 -0.39 -0.50
CA GLY A 172 12.83 -0.99 0.80
C GLY A 172 14.05 -0.43 1.50
N ALA A 173 15.20 -0.39 0.82
CA ALA A 173 16.44 0.14 1.38
C ALA A 173 16.33 1.61 1.77
N ILE A 174 15.85 2.44 0.84
CA ILE A 174 15.66 3.88 1.05
C ILE A 174 14.57 4.10 2.10
N GLY A 175 13.47 3.37 2.00
CA GLY A 175 12.36 3.44 2.96
C GLY A 175 12.82 3.11 4.37
N GLY A 176 13.53 1.99 4.54
CA GLY A 176 14.06 1.55 5.83
C GLY A 176 15.05 2.54 6.44
N ALA A 177 15.97 3.09 5.64
CA ALA A 177 16.91 4.10 6.12
C ALA A 177 16.19 5.39 6.53
N VAL A 178 15.38 5.98 5.64
CA VAL A 178 14.69 7.24 5.87
C VAL A 178 13.67 7.12 7.00
N GLY A 179 12.90 6.04 7.01
CA GLY A 179 11.90 5.78 8.06
C GLY A 179 12.54 5.63 9.44
N TRP A 180 13.69 4.96 9.53
CA TRP A 180 14.43 4.83 10.78
C TRP A 180 14.98 6.17 11.29
N GLU A 181 15.56 6.98 10.40
CA GLU A 181 16.05 8.33 10.74
C GLU A 181 14.92 9.24 11.24
N ILE A 182 13.76 9.21 10.57
CA ILE A 182 12.57 9.96 11.01
C ILE A 182 12.11 9.48 12.39
N PHE A 183 12.04 8.16 12.59
CA PHE A 183 11.67 7.58 13.88
C PHE A 183 12.59 8.07 14.99
N LEU A 184 13.91 8.00 14.80
CA LEU A 184 14.89 8.42 15.80
C LEU A 184 14.72 9.91 16.15
N ARG A 185 14.62 10.79 15.14
CA ARG A 185 14.48 12.23 15.36
C ARG A 185 13.19 12.57 16.11
N LEU A 186 12.06 12.05 15.65
CA LEU A 186 10.76 12.27 16.31
C LEU A 186 10.73 11.69 17.71
N ARG A 187 11.46 10.60 17.95
CA ARG A 187 11.58 9.99 19.27
C ARG A 187 12.39 10.82 20.25
N TYR A 188 13.50 11.43 19.83
CA TYR A 188 14.28 12.31 20.71
C TYR A 188 13.48 13.55 21.13
N GLU A 189 12.56 13.99 20.29
CA GLU A 189 11.65 15.12 20.57
C GLU A 189 10.38 14.70 21.32
N ALA A 190 10.12 13.40 21.49
CA ALA A 190 8.88 12.90 22.09
C ALA A 190 8.87 13.11 23.60
N THR A 191 7.90 13.90 24.08
CA THR A 191 7.69 14.18 25.51
C THR A 191 6.63 13.29 26.15
N SER A 192 5.93 12.46 25.37
CA SER A 192 4.84 11.61 25.85
C SER A 192 4.80 10.23 25.16
N PRO A 193 4.22 9.20 25.81
CA PRO A 193 4.04 7.88 25.21
C PRO A 193 3.19 7.89 23.92
N VAL A 194 2.27 8.84 23.80
CA VAL A 194 1.45 9.01 22.60
C VAL A 194 2.28 9.53 21.42
N MET A 195 3.16 10.51 21.67
CA MET A 195 4.11 10.97 20.66
C MET A 195 5.07 9.87 20.24
N PHE A 196 5.50 9.04 21.20
CA PHE A 196 6.32 7.87 20.92
C PHE A 196 5.62 6.91 19.95
N ALA A 197 4.38 6.53 20.26
CA ALA A 197 3.58 5.65 19.40
C ALA A 197 3.33 6.29 18.02
N ALA A 198 3.10 7.60 17.96
CA ALA A 198 2.92 8.32 16.71
C ALA A 198 4.19 8.31 15.84
N ALA A 199 5.37 8.53 16.42
CA ALA A 199 6.65 8.47 15.70
C ALA A 199 6.88 7.10 15.05
N ASP A 200 6.56 6.03 15.78
CA ASP A 200 6.67 4.65 15.30
C ASP A 200 5.71 4.36 14.14
N VAL A 201 4.45 4.79 14.26
CA VAL A 201 3.43 4.65 13.21
C VAL A 201 3.79 5.45 11.95
N ILE A 202 4.26 6.68 12.12
CA ILE A 202 4.68 7.56 11.00
C ILE A 202 5.85 6.93 10.25
N SER A 203 6.83 6.37 10.97
CA SER A 203 7.97 5.68 10.37
C SER A 203 7.53 4.52 9.48
N GLY A 204 6.63 3.67 9.97
CA GLY A 204 6.03 2.57 9.18
C GLY A 204 5.33 3.07 7.91
N GLY A 205 4.60 4.18 8.03
CA GLY A 205 3.98 4.83 6.87
C GLY A 205 4.97 5.34 5.84
N VAL A 206 6.08 5.95 6.27
CA VAL A 206 7.13 6.43 5.35
C VAL A 206 7.81 5.26 4.65
N ILE A 207 8.20 4.22 5.38
CA ILE A 207 8.85 3.01 4.82
C ILE A 207 7.98 2.42 3.70
N SER A 208 6.71 2.13 4.02
CA SER A 208 5.81 1.50 3.06
C SER A 208 5.45 2.44 1.91
N GLY A 209 5.27 3.74 2.16
CA GLY A 209 5.05 4.72 1.11
C GLY A 209 6.17 4.73 0.07
N ILE A 210 7.43 4.73 0.53
CA ILE A 210 8.61 4.70 -0.34
C ILE A 210 8.71 3.37 -1.09
N ILE A 211 8.46 2.23 -0.44
CA ILE A 211 8.41 0.92 -1.12
C ILE A 211 7.43 0.97 -2.30
N PHE A 212 6.21 1.47 -2.06
CA PHE A 212 5.17 1.55 -3.09
C PHE A 212 5.44 2.57 -4.18
N LEU A 213 6.16 3.66 -3.86
CA LEU A 213 6.64 4.61 -4.85
C LEU A 213 7.58 3.93 -5.84
N PHE A 214 8.61 3.24 -5.35
CA PHE A 214 9.58 2.58 -6.23
C PHE A 214 9.00 1.36 -6.95
N LEU A 215 8.10 0.59 -6.32
CA LEU A 215 7.35 -0.46 -7.01
C LEU A 215 6.52 0.12 -8.16
N GLY A 216 5.81 1.22 -7.94
CA GLY A 216 5.01 1.86 -8.98
C GLY A 216 5.86 2.40 -10.13
N ILE A 217 7.03 2.99 -9.83
CA ILE A 217 8.01 3.43 -10.84
C ILE A 217 8.49 2.21 -11.63
N ALA A 218 8.94 1.15 -10.96
CA ALA A 218 9.48 -0.02 -11.63
C ALA A 218 8.45 -0.77 -12.48
N GLU A 219 7.20 -0.85 -12.04
CA GLU A 219 6.11 -1.43 -12.84
C GLU A 219 5.78 -0.60 -14.08
N ARG A 220 5.85 0.74 -13.98
CA ARG A 220 5.38 1.65 -15.04
C ARG A 220 6.45 1.96 -16.08
N PHE A 221 7.70 2.04 -15.66
CA PHE A 221 8.84 2.34 -16.53
C PHE A 221 9.61 1.09 -16.98
N SER A 222 9.11 -0.10 -16.64
CA SER A 222 9.65 -1.35 -17.19
C SER A 222 9.45 -1.39 -18.70
N PRO A 223 10.50 -1.62 -19.51
CA PRO A 223 10.46 -1.58 -20.97
C PRO A 223 9.73 -2.77 -21.61
N ILE A 224 8.98 -3.56 -20.83
CA ILE A 224 8.33 -4.78 -21.32
C ILE A 224 7.06 -4.38 -22.08
N THR A 225 7.19 -4.37 -23.40
CA THR A 225 6.11 -4.18 -24.36
C THR A 225 5.06 -5.26 -24.19
N ASP A 226 3.86 -4.88 -23.76
CA ASP A 226 2.69 -5.75 -23.88
C ASP A 226 2.29 -5.81 -25.36
N GLU A 227 2.07 -7.04 -25.84
CA GLU A 227 1.75 -7.35 -27.23
C GLU A 227 0.44 -6.70 -27.68
N LYS A 228 0.48 -6.20 -28.92
CA LYS A 228 -0.51 -5.33 -29.57
C LYS A 228 -1.93 -5.93 -29.56
N LEU A 229 -2.92 -5.11 -29.22
CA LEU A 229 -4.31 -5.37 -29.63
C LEU A 229 -4.61 -4.75 -31.01
N ALA A 230 -5.34 -5.56 -31.77
CA ALA A 230 -5.88 -5.51 -33.12
C ALA A 230 -6.23 -4.15 -33.77
N ASP A 231 -6.24 -4.20 -35.11
CA ASP A 231 -6.70 -3.23 -36.12
C ASP A 231 -7.80 -2.27 -35.66
N GLU A 232 -7.41 -1.16 -35.03
CA GLU A 232 -8.25 0.02 -34.91
C GLU A 232 -8.05 0.92 -36.12
N LYS A 233 -9.16 1.33 -36.76
CA LYS A 233 -9.15 2.35 -37.81
C LYS A 233 -8.41 3.59 -37.32
N VAL A 234 -7.34 3.94 -38.03
CA VAL A 234 -6.46 5.07 -37.72
C VAL A 234 -6.90 6.30 -38.52
N MET A 235 -6.96 7.46 -37.89
CA MET A 235 -7.16 8.77 -38.51
C MET A 235 -5.99 9.70 -38.18
N ILE A 236 -5.74 10.69 -39.02
CA ILE A 236 -4.70 11.70 -38.78
C ILE A 236 -5.37 12.91 -38.13
N CYS A 237 -4.85 13.35 -36.99
CA CYS A 237 -5.34 14.56 -36.34
C CYS A 237 -4.97 15.81 -37.15
N ALA A 238 -5.96 16.65 -37.49
CA ALA A 238 -5.76 17.87 -38.28
C ALA A 238 -4.86 18.94 -37.63
N ILE A 239 -4.63 18.87 -36.32
CA ILE A 239 -3.84 19.88 -35.58
C ILE A 239 -2.42 19.41 -35.34
N CYS A 240 -2.25 18.18 -34.87
CA CYS A 240 -0.93 17.67 -34.52
C CYS A 240 -0.32 16.75 -35.58
N ASN A 241 -1.01 16.49 -36.70
CA ASN A 241 -0.60 15.62 -37.80
C ASN A 241 -0.08 14.25 -37.37
N LYS A 242 -0.58 13.73 -36.25
CA LYS A 242 -0.23 12.40 -35.75
C LYS A 242 -1.41 11.46 -35.89
N GLU A 243 -1.08 10.21 -36.13
CA GLU A 243 -2.01 9.09 -36.12
C GLU A 243 -2.68 8.96 -34.75
N THR A 244 -4.00 8.75 -34.78
CA THR A 244 -4.85 8.57 -33.62
C THR A 244 -6.00 7.64 -34.01
N THR A 245 -6.54 6.90 -33.05
CA THR A 245 -7.66 5.99 -33.32
C THR A 245 -8.94 6.83 -33.45
N VAL A 246 -9.90 6.36 -34.28
CA VAL A 246 -11.18 7.07 -34.50
C VAL A 246 -11.99 7.09 -33.20
N SER A 247 -11.77 8.14 -32.41
CA SER A 247 -12.35 8.36 -31.09
C SER A 247 -12.71 9.85 -30.95
N GLY A 248 -13.40 10.23 -29.86
CA GLY A 248 -13.89 11.62 -29.68
C GLY A 248 -12.79 12.67 -29.56
N TYR A 249 -11.61 12.28 -29.06
CA TYR A 249 -10.45 13.15 -28.82
C TYR A 249 -9.17 12.58 -29.42
N CYS A 250 -8.25 13.46 -29.81
CA CYS A 250 -6.94 13.06 -30.29
C CYS A 250 -6.07 12.54 -29.13
N ILE A 251 -5.52 11.34 -29.31
CA ILE A 251 -4.68 10.68 -28.33
C ILE A 251 -3.37 11.44 -28.03
N ASN A 252 -2.91 12.27 -28.97
CA ASN A 252 -1.61 12.96 -28.89
C ASN A 252 -1.70 14.41 -28.40
N CYS A 253 -2.70 15.17 -28.86
CA CYS A 253 -2.87 16.58 -28.50
C CYS A 253 -4.12 16.87 -27.65
N GLY A 254 -5.02 15.90 -27.49
CA GLY A 254 -6.25 16.06 -26.70
C GLY A 254 -7.36 16.83 -27.41
N ASN A 255 -7.18 17.20 -28.69
CA ASN A 255 -8.18 18.00 -29.40
C ASN A 255 -9.38 17.16 -29.85
N ILE A 256 -10.57 17.76 -29.90
CA ILE A 256 -11.82 17.07 -30.26
C ILE A 256 -11.78 16.68 -31.75
N LEU A 257 -12.02 15.40 -32.05
CA LEU A 257 -12.04 14.83 -33.41
C LEU A 257 -13.47 14.50 -33.87
N LYS A 258 -14.37 14.19 -32.93
CA LYS A 258 -15.81 14.06 -33.16
C LYS A 258 -16.55 14.72 -32.01
N ALA A 259 -17.56 15.52 -32.32
CA ALA A 259 -18.54 15.98 -31.33
C ALA A 259 -19.31 14.76 -30.83
N MET A 260 -18.85 14.14 -29.74
CA MET A 260 -19.68 13.19 -29.01
C MET A 260 -20.69 13.98 -28.18
N GLU A 261 -21.92 13.47 -28.13
CA GLU A 261 -22.80 13.72 -26.99
C GLU A 261 -21.97 13.46 -25.73
N ILE A 262 -21.67 14.54 -25.03
CA ILE A 262 -20.83 14.52 -23.85
C ILE A 262 -21.49 13.54 -22.89
N ALA A 263 -20.94 12.33 -22.77
CA ALA A 263 -21.29 11.40 -21.72
C ALA A 263 -21.07 12.17 -20.42
N ASN A 264 -22.17 12.63 -19.85
CA ASN A 264 -22.27 13.65 -18.82
C ASN A 264 -21.11 13.47 -17.82
N PRO A 265 -20.10 14.37 -17.78
CA PRO A 265 -18.98 14.22 -16.87
C PRO A 265 -19.57 14.05 -15.49
N ARG A 266 -19.32 12.92 -14.82
CA ARG A 266 -19.93 12.58 -13.53
C ARG A 266 -19.87 13.82 -12.63
N ARG A 267 -21.01 14.51 -12.50
CA ARG A 267 -21.11 15.84 -11.85
C ARG A 267 -20.59 15.80 -10.41
N TYR A 268 -20.56 14.60 -9.82
CA TYR A 268 -20.02 14.28 -8.49
C TYR A 268 -18.89 13.25 -8.54
N GLY A 269 -17.96 13.37 -9.49
CA GLY A 269 -16.81 12.46 -9.60
C GLY A 269 -15.99 12.36 -8.31
N ALA A 270 -15.91 13.45 -7.53
CA ALA A 270 -15.23 13.47 -6.23
C ALA A 270 -15.95 12.60 -5.17
N LEU A 271 -17.26 12.74 -5.00
CA LEU A 271 -18.01 11.95 -4.02
C LEU A 271 -18.00 10.45 -4.36
N HIS A 272 -18.07 10.09 -5.64
CA HIS A 272 -17.89 8.70 -6.06
C HIS A 272 -16.50 8.15 -5.71
N ARG A 273 -15.45 8.97 -5.81
CA ARG A 273 -14.09 8.58 -5.37
C ARG A 273 -14.04 8.40 -3.86
N ILE A 274 -14.64 9.29 -3.09
CA ILE A 274 -14.70 9.21 -1.61
C ILE A 274 -15.43 7.93 -1.17
N SER A 275 -16.60 7.63 -1.74
CA SER A 275 -17.33 6.38 -1.46
C SER A 275 -16.48 5.14 -1.78
N ASN A 276 -15.73 5.17 -2.88
CA ASN A 276 -14.82 4.08 -3.23
C ASN A 276 -13.63 3.95 -2.26
N VAL A 277 -13.14 5.06 -1.69
CA VAL A 277 -12.11 5.03 -0.63
C VAL A 277 -12.65 4.36 0.62
N PHE A 278 -13.87 4.70 1.06
CA PHE A 278 -14.49 4.05 2.21
C PHE A 278 -14.71 2.55 2.01
N ARG A 279 -15.20 2.13 0.83
CA ARG A 279 -15.30 0.69 0.49
C ARG A 279 -13.95 -0.02 0.49
N PHE A 280 -12.90 0.67 0.03
CA PHE A 280 -11.53 0.14 0.09
C PHE A 280 -11.06 -0.02 1.54
N LEU A 281 -11.22 1.03 2.37
CA LEU A 281 -10.84 1.01 3.78
C LEU A 281 -11.58 -0.08 4.54
N GLY A 282 -12.88 -0.25 4.29
CA GLY A 282 -13.65 -1.36 4.85
C GLY A 282 -13.00 -2.71 4.52
N ARG A 283 -12.81 -3.02 3.25
CA ARG A 283 -12.20 -4.31 2.83
C ARG A 283 -10.81 -4.50 3.42
N PHE A 284 -10.01 -3.43 3.44
CA PHE A 284 -8.69 -3.44 4.04
C PHE A 284 -8.78 -3.83 5.52
N ILE A 285 -9.66 -3.19 6.28
CA ILE A 285 -9.86 -3.45 7.71
C ILE A 285 -10.36 -4.86 8.00
N LEU A 286 -11.19 -5.43 7.13
CA LEU A 286 -11.63 -6.82 7.28
C LEU A 286 -10.44 -7.78 7.13
N ILE A 287 -9.58 -7.57 6.13
CA ILE A 287 -8.37 -8.39 5.92
C ILE A 287 -7.38 -8.19 7.08
N VAL A 288 -7.15 -6.95 7.47
CA VAL A 288 -6.32 -6.58 8.62
C VAL A 288 -6.82 -7.24 9.90
N GLY A 289 -8.12 -7.14 10.16
CA GLY A 289 -8.76 -7.73 11.34
C GLY A 289 -8.62 -9.24 11.39
N PHE A 290 -8.73 -9.90 10.24
CA PHE A 290 -8.48 -11.34 10.13
C PHE A 290 -7.02 -11.71 10.43
N ILE A 291 -6.05 -10.97 9.89
CA ILE A 291 -4.63 -11.22 10.15
C ILE A 291 -4.29 -10.93 11.61
N SER A 292 -4.78 -9.82 12.16
CA SER A 292 -4.57 -9.42 13.54
C SER A 292 -5.24 -10.37 14.53
N SER A 293 -6.41 -10.93 14.22
CA SER A 293 -7.09 -11.89 15.11
C SER A 293 -6.32 -13.22 15.20
N ILE A 294 -5.79 -13.71 14.07
CA ILE A 294 -4.89 -14.87 14.04
C ILE A 294 -3.59 -14.56 14.80
N GLY A 295 -3.01 -13.38 14.59
CA GLY A 295 -1.82 -12.93 15.32
C GLY A 295 -2.04 -12.92 16.84
N CYS A 296 -3.14 -12.31 17.29
CA CYS A 296 -3.53 -12.30 18.71
C CYS A 296 -3.72 -13.72 19.25
N PHE A 297 -4.36 -14.62 18.50
CA PHE A 297 -4.53 -16.01 18.92
C PHE A 297 -3.19 -16.69 19.17
N ILE A 298 -2.28 -16.65 18.18
CA ILE A 298 -0.97 -17.31 18.26
C ILE A 298 -0.18 -16.80 19.46
N ILE A 299 -0.18 -15.49 19.71
CA ILE A 299 0.69 -14.92 20.74
C ILE A 299 0.08 -15.03 22.13
N LEU A 300 -1.24 -15.04 22.26
CA LEU A 300 -1.92 -15.22 23.56
C LEU A 300 -2.07 -16.70 23.95
N LEU A 301 -1.90 -17.63 23.01
CA LEU A 301 -2.03 -19.07 23.24
C LEU A 301 -1.14 -19.59 24.39
N PRO A 302 0.13 -19.17 24.55
CA PRO A 302 0.97 -19.61 25.66
C PRO A 302 0.51 -19.12 27.04
N LYS A 303 -0.26 -18.02 27.11
CA LYS A 303 -0.78 -17.48 28.37
C LYS A 303 -2.01 -18.27 28.85
N SER A 304 -3.01 -18.39 27.98
CA SER A 304 -4.14 -19.28 28.20
C SER A 304 -4.98 -19.42 26.91
N ILE A 305 -5.58 -20.60 26.72
CA ILE A 305 -6.49 -20.87 25.59
C ILE A 305 -7.72 -19.96 25.65
N PHE A 306 -8.23 -19.66 26.84
CA PHE A 306 -9.41 -18.81 26.99
C PHE A 306 -9.12 -17.36 26.57
N THR A 307 -7.99 -16.80 27.02
CA THR A 307 -7.58 -15.44 26.62
C THR A 307 -7.27 -15.34 25.13
N SER A 308 -6.71 -16.39 24.52
CA SER A 308 -6.42 -16.37 23.09
C SER A 308 -7.68 -16.44 22.23
N LEU A 309 -8.66 -17.27 22.61
CA LEU A 309 -9.96 -17.31 21.95
C LEU A 309 -10.72 -15.99 22.12
N LEU A 310 -10.73 -15.43 23.33
CA LEU A 310 -11.38 -14.14 23.59
C LEU A 310 -10.72 -13.01 22.78
N GLY A 311 -9.38 -12.95 22.75
CA GLY A 311 -8.65 -11.99 21.94
C GLY A 311 -8.95 -12.10 20.44
N LEU A 312 -8.99 -13.32 19.90
CA LEU A 312 -9.37 -13.58 18.50
C LEU A 312 -10.77 -13.08 18.19
N VAL A 313 -11.75 -13.42 19.04
CA VAL A 313 -13.16 -13.02 18.84
C VAL A 313 -13.30 -11.51 18.95
N VAL A 314 -12.72 -10.88 19.97
CA VAL A 314 -12.81 -9.43 20.18
C VAL A 314 -12.22 -8.67 19.00
N VAL A 315 -11.03 -9.03 18.53
CA VAL A 315 -10.40 -8.37 17.37
C VAL A 315 -11.25 -8.58 16.11
N ALA A 316 -11.73 -9.80 15.86
CA ALA A 316 -12.58 -10.09 14.71
C ALA A 316 -13.89 -9.27 14.72
N VAL A 317 -14.57 -9.20 15.87
CA VAL A 317 -15.81 -8.44 16.03
C VAL A 317 -15.57 -6.94 15.88
N VAL A 318 -14.55 -6.38 16.51
CA VAL A 318 -14.23 -4.95 16.39
C VAL A 318 -13.90 -4.59 14.95
N SER A 319 -13.07 -5.39 14.25
CA SER A 319 -12.77 -5.15 12.84
C SER A 319 -14.02 -5.28 11.95
N TYR A 320 -14.91 -6.21 12.25
CA TYR A 320 -16.18 -6.36 11.52
C TYR A 320 -17.12 -5.16 11.73
N ILE A 321 -17.21 -4.64 12.96
CA ILE A 321 -17.97 -3.42 13.26
C ILE A 321 -17.43 -2.24 12.45
N ILE A 322 -16.10 -2.04 12.46
CA ILE A 322 -15.47 -0.94 11.70
C ILE A 322 -15.70 -1.11 10.19
N PHE A 323 -15.63 -2.34 9.67
CA PHE A 323 -15.96 -2.66 8.28
C PHE A 323 -17.39 -2.27 7.91
N ILE A 324 -18.38 -2.64 8.74
CA ILE A 324 -19.78 -2.26 8.54
C ILE A 324 -19.93 -0.75 8.53
N THR A 325 -19.34 -0.05 9.50
CA THR A 325 -19.41 1.41 9.59
C THR A 325 -18.87 2.09 8.33
N PHE A 326 -17.73 1.66 7.80
CA PHE A 326 -17.19 2.23 6.56
C PHE A 326 -18.05 1.94 5.32
N ASN A 327 -18.61 0.73 5.22
CA ASN A 327 -19.53 0.43 4.13
C ASN A 327 -20.84 1.21 4.25
N ALA A 328 -21.37 1.38 5.46
CA ALA A 328 -22.57 2.17 5.71
C ALA A 328 -22.37 3.64 5.30
N ILE A 329 -21.21 4.23 5.63
CA ILE A 329 -20.85 5.58 5.17
C ILE A 329 -20.77 5.63 3.65
N ALA A 330 -20.14 4.64 3.02
CA ALA A 330 -20.01 4.59 1.56
C ALA A 330 -21.35 4.47 0.82
N GLU A 331 -22.27 3.63 1.33
CA GLU A 331 -23.64 3.46 0.85
C GLU A 331 -24.44 4.76 1.02
N THR A 332 -24.34 5.40 2.20
CA THR A 332 -25.03 6.66 2.49
C THR A 332 -24.65 7.76 1.50
N ILE A 333 -23.35 7.90 1.18
CA ILE A 333 -22.88 8.85 0.16
C ILE A 333 -23.50 8.56 -1.21
N LEU A 334 -23.63 7.28 -1.59
CA LEU A 334 -24.22 6.90 -2.88
C LEU A 334 -25.72 7.17 -2.94
N VAL A 335 -26.45 6.92 -1.84
CA VAL A 335 -27.88 7.23 -1.75
C VAL A 335 -28.12 8.72 -1.87
N PHE A 336 -27.33 9.57 -1.19
CA PHE A 336 -27.45 11.03 -1.34
C PHE A 336 -27.24 11.51 -2.78
N LEU A 337 -26.26 10.91 -3.48
CA LEU A 337 -26.02 11.22 -4.90
C LEU A 337 -27.19 10.83 -5.80
N ASP A 338 -27.84 9.70 -5.51
CA ASP A 338 -28.95 9.21 -6.32
C ASP A 338 -30.23 10.02 -6.07
N ILE A 339 -30.48 10.42 -4.82
CA ILE A 339 -31.56 11.34 -4.46
C ILE A 339 -31.39 12.67 -5.20
N GLU A 340 -30.20 13.30 -5.11
CA GLU A 340 -29.96 14.59 -5.76
C GLU A 340 -30.15 14.53 -7.28
N LYS A 341 -29.75 13.42 -7.90
CA LYS A 341 -29.93 13.17 -9.33
C LYS A 341 -31.41 13.03 -9.72
N ASN A 342 -32.22 12.44 -8.85
CA ASN A 342 -33.64 12.20 -9.11
C ASN A 342 -34.55 13.39 -8.74
N THR A 343 -34.16 14.23 -7.78
CA THR A 343 -34.96 15.37 -7.31
C THR A 343 -34.79 16.66 -8.12
N ARG A 344 -33.72 16.81 -8.91
CA ARG A 344 -33.47 18.00 -9.75
C ARG A 344 -33.82 17.76 -11.24
N LYS A 345 -34.97 17.14 -11.50
CA LYS A 345 -35.59 17.13 -12.84
C LYS A 345 -36.49 18.35 -12.99
#